data_AF-A0A3C1CMX3-F1
#
_entry.id   AF-A0A3C1CMX3-F1
#
_cell.length_a   1.000
_cell.length_b   1.000
_cell.length_c   1.000
_cell.angle_alpha   90.00
_cell.angle_beta   90.00
_cell.angle_gamma   90.00
#
_symmetry.space_group_name_H-M   'P 1'
#
loop_
_entity.id
_entity.type
_entity.pdbx_description
1 polymer ?
#
loop_
_entity_poly.entity_id
_entity_poly.type
_entity_poly.pdbx_seq_one_letter_code
_entity_poly.pdbx_strand_id
1 'polypeptide(L)'
;MASPGAARGLASLVEERSIIVCSGSGGVGKTTVSAAFGVEGARRGRRTCVVTIDPARRLADALGLENLGNTPHRIDGPWPGELSALMLDPKGTFDDLIRRYAETPDQAEGILANRLYRNLSSALSGTQEYMAMEKLYELAESGDFDLVVVDT
;
A
#
# COMPACT_ATOMS: atom_id res chain seq x y z
N MET A 1 39.27 1.11 2.80
CA MET A 1 38.53 2.04 3.67
C MET A 1 37.43 2.66 2.83
N ALA A 2 36.17 2.35 3.12
CA ALA A 2 35.02 2.91 2.41
C ALA A 2 34.79 4.36 2.86
N SER A 3 34.66 5.28 1.90
CA SER A 3 34.43 6.70 2.17
C SER A 3 33.09 6.95 2.87
N PRO A 4 33.01 7.93 3.79
CA PRO A 4 31.77 8.32 4.45
C PRO A 4 30.80 8.98 3.45
N GLY A 5 29.62 8.39 3.32
CA GLY A 5 28.38 9.11 3.01
C GLY A 5 28.33 9.96 1.74
N ALA A 6 28.65 9.41 0.56
CA ALA A 6 28.10 9.99 -0.66
C ALA A 6 26.57 9.94 -0.55
N ALA A 7 25.90 11.09 -0.60
CA ALA A 7 24.45 11.17 -0.56
C ALA A 7 23.88 10.23 -1.62
N ARG A 8 23.32 9.09 -1.19
CA ARG A 8 22.64 8.18 -2.11
C ARG A 8 21.47 8.94 -2.71
N GLY A 9 21.47 9.09 -4.02
CA GLY A 9 20.38 9.74 -4.74
C GLY A 9 19.09 8.94 -4.58
N LEU A 10 17.94 9.61 -4.65
CA LEU A 10 16.62 8.97 -4.56
C LEU A 10 16.44 7.83 -5.59
N ALA A 11 17.10 7.94 -6.74
CA ALA A 11 17.16 6.92 -7.78
C ALA A 11 17.65 5.55 -7.26
N SER A 12 18.68 5.51 -6.41
CA SER A 12 19.20 4.22 -5.93
C SER A 12 18.29 3.57 -4.91
N LEU A 13 17.44 4.34 -4.21
CA LEU A 13 16.40 3.76 -3.35
C LEU A 13 15.40 2.96 -4.18
N VAL A 14 15.03 3.46 -5.36
CA VAL A 14 14.11 2.79 -6.30
C VAL A 14 14.74 1.56 -6.95
N GLU A 15 16.05 1.40 -6.94
CA GLU A 15 16.70 0.18 -7.43
C GLU A 15 16.90 -0.87 -6.34
N GLU A 16 17.35 -0.43 -5.16
CA GLU A 16 17.90 -1.33 -4.14
C GLU A 16 16.87 -1.77 -3.09
N ARG A 17 15.73 -1.07 -2.98
CA ARG A 17 14.75 -1.33 -1.91
C ARG A 17 13.51 -2.02 -2.44
N SER A 18 12.94 -2.92 -1.64
CA SER A 18 11.63 -3.52 -1.88
C SER A 18 10.49 -2.71 -1.26
N ILE A 19 10.78 -1.89 -0.24
CA ILE A 19 9.80 -1.05 0.43
C ILE A 19 10.35 0.38 0.60
N ILE A 20 9.55 1.38 0.23
CA ILE A 20 9.82 2.80 0.50
C ILE A 20 8.61 3.39 1.23
N VAL A 21 8.83 4.00 2.38
CA VAL A 21 7.78 4.67 3.16
C VAL A 21 7.98 6.18 3.08
N CYS A 22 6.99 6.89 2.55
CA CYS A 22 6.97 8.34 2.42
C CYS A 22 6.19 8.96 3.59
N SER A 23 6.93 9.36 4.64
CA SER A 23 6.36 9.96 5.86
C SER A 23 6.84 11.40 6.06
N GLY A 24 6.04 12.18 6.80
CA GLY A 24 6.26 13.61 7.04
C GLY A 24 4.95 14.36 7.36
N SER A 25 5.06 15.66 7.65
CA SER A 25 3.90 16.49 8.00
C SER A 25 2.88 16.63 6.85
N GLY A 26 1.69 17.14 7.15
CA GLY A 26 0.65 17.39 6.15
C GLY A 26 1.12 18.42 5.10
N GLY A 27 0.83 18.16 3.82
CA GLY A 27 1.08 19.12 2.74
C GLY A 27 2.52 19.23 2.22
N VAL A 28 3.47 18.41 2.71
CA VAL A 28 4.88 18.46 2.24
C VAL A 28 5.14 17.75 0.91
N GLY A 29 4.10 17.22 0.26
CA GLY A 29 4.20 16.57 -1.06
C GLY A 29 4.42 15.05 -1.03
N LYS A 30 4.11 14.38 0.08
CA LYS A 30 4.31 12.93 0.26
C LYS A 30 3.64 12.11 -0.85
N THR A 31 2.35 12.31 -1.07
CA THR A 31 1.60 11.61 -2.13
C THR A 31 2.22 11.81 -3.52
N THR A 32 2.64 13.04 -3.83
CA THR A 32 3.29 13.35 -5.11
C THR A 32 4.62 12.62 -5.25
N VAL A 33 5.42 12.59 -4.19
CA VAL A 33 6.70 11.87 -4.16
C VAL A 33 6.47 10.35 -4.22
N SER A 34 5.47 9.81 -3.53
CA SER A 34 5.08 8.40 -3.57
C SER A 34 4.68 7.97 -4.97
N ALA A 35 3.84 8.75 -5.65
CA ALA A 35 3.47 8.53 -7.05
C ALA A 35 4.70 8.59 -7.98
N ALA A 36 5.61 9.55 -7.76
CA ALA A 36 6.83 9.67 -8.53
C ALA A 36 7.75 8.46 -8.36
N PHE A 37 7.90 7.93 -7.14
CA PHE A 37 8.63 6.68 -6.90
C PHE A 37 7.97 5.49 -7.60
N GLY A 38 6.64 5.42 -7.57
CA GLY A 38 5.87 4.40 -8.29
C GLY A 38 6.19 4.37 -9.79
N VAL A 39 6.05 5.53 -10.44
CA VAL A 39 6.35 5.71 -11.86
C VAL A 39 7.82 5.42 -12.17
N GLU A 40 8.75 5.87 -11.32
CA GLU A 40 10.18 5.62 -11.52
C GLU A 40 10.53 4.13 -11.40
N GLY A 41 9.90 3.40 -10.46
CA GLY A 41 10.06 1.94 -10.35
C GLY A 41 9.61 1.23 -11.61
N ALA A 42 8.43 1.57 -12.12
CA ALA A 42 7.90 1.02 -13.36
C ALA A 42 8.79 1.36 -14.57
N ARG A 43 9.32 2.59 -14.65
CA ARG A 43 10.28 3.00 -15.69
C ARG A 43 11.56 2.18 -15.69
N ARG A 44 11.99 1.71 -14.51
CA ARG A 44 13.15 0.81 -14.35
C ARG A 44 12.82 -0.66 -14.59
N GLY A 45 11.62 -0.97 -15.06
CA GLY A 45 11.20 -2.35 -15.36
C GLY A 45 10.69 -3.13 -14.16
N ARG A 46 10.50 -2.50 -13.00
CA ARG A 46 10.03 -3.17 -11.78
C ARG A 46 8.51 -3.27 -11.76
N ARG A 47 7.99 -4.32 -11.13
CA ARG A 47 6.58 -4.42 -10.73
C ARG A 47 6.39 -3.63 -9.45
N THR A 48 5.74 -2.47 -9.55
CA THR A 48 5.66 -1.49 -8.48
C THR A 48 4.22 -1.28 -8.03
N CYS A 49 3.98 -1.25 -6.72
CA CYS A 49 2.68 -0.89 -6.14
C CYS A 49 2.80 0.35 -5.25
N VAL A 50 1.97 1.37 -5.47
CA VAL A 50 1.83 2.52 -4.58
C VAL A 50 0.59 2.34 -3.70
N VAL A 51 0.79 2.34 -2.40
CA VAL A 51 -0.25 2.14 -1.38
C VAL A 51 -0.47 3.48 -0.68
N THR A 52 -1.70 3.98 -0.63
CA THR A 52 -2.05 5.14 0.21
C THR A 52 -3.00 4.75 1.32
N ILE A 53 -2.86 5.39 2.48
CA ILE A 53 -3.84 5.33 3.57
C ILE A 53 -4.71 6.59 3.64
N ASP A 54 -4.50 7.58 2.74
CA ASP A 54 -5.24 8.84 2.74
C ASP A 54 -6.62 8.69 2.08
N PRO A 55 -7.73 8.81 2.83
CA PRO A 55 -9.07 8.71 2.27
C PRO A 55 -9.43 9.89 1.34
N ALA A 56 -8.64 10.98 1.33
CA ALA A 56 -8.91 12.16 0.53
C ALA A 56 -8.64 11.96 -0.99
N ARG A 57 -8.35 10.73 -1.44
CA ARG A 57 -8.13 10.36 -2.84
C ARG A 57 -6.94 11.05 -3.51
N ARG A 58 -6.02 11.64 -2.75
CA ARG A 58 -4.88 12.39 -3.30
C ARG A 58 -4.01 11.57 -4.25
N LEU A 59 -3.81 10.28 -3.94
CA LEU A 59 -3.04 9.39 -4.81
C LEU A 59 -3.77 9.13 -6.13
N ALA A 60 -5.08 8.88 -6.06
CA ALA A 60 -5.90 8.70 -7.25
C ALA A 60 -5.85 9.95 -8.14
N ASP A 61 -6.01 11.14 -7.55
CA ASP A 61 -5.89 12.42 -8.26
C ASP A 61 -4.49 12.60 -8.89
N ALA A 62 -3.42 12.28 -8.16
CA ALA A 62 -2.05 12.40 -8.65
C ALA A 62 -1.74 11.44 -9.81
N LEU A 63 -2.43 10.30 -9.87
CA LEU A 63 -2.29 9.28 -10.91
C LEU A 63 -3.35 9.38 -12.02
N GLY A 64 -4.30 10.32 -11.91
CA GLY A 64 -5.39 10.50 -12.87
C GLY A 64 -6.46 9.40 -12.85
N LEU A 65 -6.71 8.80 -11.69
CA LEU A 65 -7.67 7.71 -11.48
C LEU A 65 -8.96 8.22 -10.83
N GLU A 66 -10.10 7.62 -11.17
CA GLU A 66 -11.40 7.98 -10.57
C GLU A 66 -11.55 7.46 -9.13
N ASN A 67 -11.06 6.25 -8.87
CA ASN A 67 -11.11 5.61 -7.56
C ASN A 67 -9.96 4.61 -7.35
N LEU A 68 -9.73 4.28 -6.09
CA LEU A 68 -8.83 3.21 -5.66
C LEU A 68 -9.54 2.38 -4.58
N GLY A 69 -9.44 1.06 -4.68
CA GLY A 69 -9.93 0.12 -3.68
C GLY A 69 -8.79 -0.56 -2.93
N ASN A 70 -9.13 -1.53 -2.09
CA ASN A 70 -8.17 -2.31 -1.28
C ASN A 70 -7.40 -3.39 -2.08
N THR A 71 -7.64 -3.45 -3.38
CA THR A 71 -6.99 -4.39 -4.31
C THR A 71 -6.11 -3.59 -5.26
N PRO A 72 -4.88 -4.04 -5.57
CA PRO A 72 -4.02 -3.39 -6.56
C PRO A 72 -4.73 -3.18 -7.89
N HIS A 73 -4.88 -1.92 -8.29
CA HIS A 73 -5.36 -1.52 -9.60
C HIS A 73 -4.18 -1.21 -10.51
N ARG A 74 -4.03 -1.94 -11.62
CA ARG A 74 -2.97 -1.71 -12.59
C ARG A 74 -3.21 -0.41 -13.36
N ILE A 75 -2.14 0.36 -13.55
CA ILE A 75 -2.12 1.63 -14.25
C ILE A 75 -1.33 1.46 -15.54
N ASP A 76 -1.94 1.84 -16.66
CA ASP A 76 -1.30 1.80 -17.97
C ASP A 76 -0.38 3.00 -18.18
N GLY A 77 0.74 2.77 -18.87
CA GLY A 77 1.62 3.86 -19.28
C GLY A 77 2.86 3.39 -20.05
N PRO A 78 3.66 4.35 -20.56
CA PRO A 78 4.80 4.06 -21.44
C PRO A 78 6.05 3.70 -20.64
N TRP A 79 6.00 2.62 -19.88
CA TRP A 79 7.12 2.09 -19.10
C TRP A 79 7.28 0.58 -19.33
N PRO A 80 8.51 0.05 -19.23
CA PRO A 80 8.78 -1.37 -19.44
C PRO A 80 8.34 -2.28 -18.28
N GLY A 81 8.11 -1.72 -17.09
CA GLY A 81 7.66 -2.45 -15.90
C GLY A 81 6.15 -2.40 -15.70
N GLU A 82 5.71 -2.53 -14.45
CA GLU A 82 4.29 -2.47 -14.09
C GLU A 82 4.09 -1.48 -12.95
N LEU A 83 3.00 -0.71 -13.03
CA LEU A 83 2.58 0.19 -11.98
C LEU A 83 1.18 -0.21 -11.54
N SER A 84 1.01 -0.40 -10.23
CA SER A 84 -0.28 -0.58 -9.60
C SER A 84 -0.44 0.45 -8.47
N ALA A 85 -1.68 0.78 -8.14
CA ALA A 85 -1.99 1.55 -6.95
C ALA A 85 -3.18 0.96 -6.19
N LEU A 86 -3.22 1.15 -4.88
CA LEU A 86 -4.36 0.81 -4.05
C LEU A 86 -4.51 1.80 -2.90
N MET A 87 -5.72 1.91 -2.40
CA MET A 87 -6.03 2.63 -1.18
C MET A 87 -6.33 1.59 -0.10
N LEU A 88 -5.54 1.64 0.97
CA LEU A 88 -5.67 0.71 2.07
C LEU A 88 -7.00 0.93 2.77
N ASP A 89 -7.79 -0.13 2.89
CA ASP A 89 -9.01 -0.16 3.68
C ASP A 89 -8.80 -1.06 4.90
N PRO A 90 -8.54 -0.50 6.09
CA PRO A 90 -8.33 -1.30 7.30
C PRO A 90 -9.51 -2.19 7.65
N LYS A 91 -10.75 -1.78 7.35
CA LYS A 91 -11.93 -2.61 7.60
C LYS A 91 -11.93 -3.80 6.65
N GLY A 92 -11.78 -3.56 5.36
CA GLY A 92 -11.67 -4.62 4.35
C GLY A 92 -10.54 -5.60 4.67
N THR A 93 -9.35 -5.10 5.05
CA THR A 93 -8.22 -5.95 5.44
C THR A 93 -8.52 -6.82 6.66
N PHE A 94 -9.27 -6.30 7.65
CA PHE A 94 -9.71 -7.12 8.78
C PHE A 94 -10.69 -8.21 8.33
N ASP A 95 -11.69 -7.83 7.54
CA ASP A 95 -12.67 -8.79 7.00
C ASP A 95 -11.95 -9.91 6.22
N ASP A 96 -10.92 -9.57 5.45
CA ASP A 96 -10.11 -10.52 4.67
C ASP A 96 -9.24 -11.44 5.55
N LEU A 97 -8.68 -10.91 6.64
CA LEU A 97 -8.00 -11.74 7.64
C LEU A 97 -8.92 -12.79 8.24
N ILE A 98 -10.15 -12.41 8.58
CA ILE A 98 -11.13 -13.36 9.12
C ILE A 98 -11.43 -14.46 8.10
N ARG A 99 -11.64 -14.09 6.83
CA ARG A 99 -11.86 -15.07 5.76
C ARG A 99 -10.66 -15.99 5.56
N ARG A 100 -9.44 -15.49 5.74
CA ARG A 100 -8.19 -16.26 5.59
C ARG A 100 -7.97 -17.28 6.71
N TYR A 101 -8.31 -16.93 7.95
CA TYR A 101 -7.99 -17.73 9.14
C TYR A 101 -9.17 -18.49 9.73
N ALA A 102 -10.41 -18.23 9.33
CA ALA A 102 -11.54 -19.05 9.71
C ALA A 102 -11.39 -20.47 9.16
N GLU A 103 -11.81 -21.47 9.94
CA GLU A 103 -11.76 -22.88 9.56
C GLU A 103 -12.73 -23.19 8.41
N THR A 104 -13.84 -22.44 8.34
CA THR A 104 -14.89 -22.63 7.32
C THR A 104 -15.47 -21.29 6.84
N PRO A 105 -16.03 -21.23 5.61
CA PRO A 105 -16.76 -20.06 5.13
C PRO A 105 -17.90 -19.64 6.05
N ASP A 106 -18.68 -20.61 6.57
CA ASP A 106 -19.81 -20.33 7.47
C ASP A 106 -19.35 -19.69 8.79
N GLN A 107 -18.19 -20.09 9.32
CA GLN A 107 -17.59 -19.45 10.49
C GLN A 107 -17.19 -18.01 10.17
N ALA A 108 -16.55 -17.76 9.03
CA ALA A 108 -16.19 -16.41 8.62
C ALA A 108 -17.42 -15.52 8.51
N GLU A 109 -18.47 -15.98 7.82
CA GLU A 109 -19.73 -15.25 7.70
C GLU A 109 -20.39 -14.99 9.06
N GLY A 110 -20.39 -15.98 9.95
CA GLY A 110 -20.90 -15.85 11.32
C GLY A 110 -20.17 -14.76 12.12
N ILE A 111 -18.85 -14.65 11.99
CA ILE A 111 -18.06 -13.59 12.64
C ILE A 111 -18.35 -12.24 12.00
N LEU A 112 -18.35 -12.15 10.67
CA LEU A 112 -18.58 -10.90 9.93
C LEU A 112 -19.99 -10.32 10.17
N ALA A 113 -20.99 -11.18 10.34
CA ALA A 113 -22.37 -10.76 10.65
C ALA A 113 -22.52 -10.26 12.10
N ASN A 114 -21.62 -10.64 13.00
CA ASN A 114 -21.70 -10.34 14.42
C ASN A 114 -21.64 -8.82 14.68
N ARG A 115 -22.60 -8.32 15.47
CA ARG A 115 -22.70 -6.88 15.79
C ARG A 115 -21.54 -6.40 16.66
N LEU A 116 -21.03 -7.23 17.57
CA LEU A 116 -19.86 -6.92 18.37
C LEU A 116 -18.63 -6.75 17.47
N TYR A 117 -18.42 -7.67 16.53
CA TYR A 117 -17.33 -7.58 15.56
C TYR A 117 -17.38 -6.27 14.76
N ARG A 118 -18.53 -5.96 14.12
CA ARG A 118 -18.67 -4.76 13.29
C ARG A 118 -18.42 -3.45 14.02
N ASN A 119 -18.73 -3.40 15.32
CA ASN A 119 -18.47 -2.23 16.15
C ASN A 119 -17.00 -2.17 16.59
N LEU A 120 -16.40 -3.31 16.91
CA LEU A 120 -15.05 -3.40 17.46
C LEU A 120 -13.99 -3.20 16.37
N SER A 121 -14.21 -3.76 15.18
CA SER A 121 -13.28 -3.72 14.04
C SER A 121 -12.96 -2.31 13.55
N SER A 122 -13.82 -1.33 13.82
CA SER A 122 -13.63 0.08 13.46
C SER A 122 -13.30 0.99 14.64
N ALA A 123 -13.51 0.54 15.88
CA ALA A 123 -13.41 1.39 17.08
C ALA A 123 -12.18 1.10 17.95
N LEU A 124 -11.52 -0.03 17.75
CA LEU A 124 -10.30 -0.36 18.48
C LEU A 124 -9.14 0.54 18.03
N SER A 125 -8.61 1.32 18.96
CA SER A 125 -7.38 2.08 18.78
C SER A 125 -6.24 1.15 18.36
N GLY A 126 -5.44 1.53 17.37
CA GLY A 126 -4.35 0.71 16.85
C GLY A 126 -4.74 -0.25 15.72
N THR A 127 -6.04 -0.45 15.46
CA THR A 127 -6.49 -1.36 14.38
C THR A 127 -6.11 -0.83 13.01
N GLN A 128 -6.21 0.49 12.80
CA GLN A 128 -5.88 1.10 11.52
C GLN A 128 -4.39 0.88 11.18
N GLU A 129 -3.52 1.10 12.16
CA GLU A 129 -2.08 0.92 12.03
C GLU A 129 -1.71 -0.56 11.86
N TYR A 130 -2.32 -1.45 12.65
CA TYR A 130 -2.05 -2.89 12.53
C TYR A 130 -2.53 -3.45 11.19
N MET A 131 -3.73 -3.09 10.73
CA MET A 131 -4.23 -3.49 9.40
C MET A 131 -3.40 -2.88 8.27
N ALA A 132 -2.87 -1.68 8.46
CA ALA A 132 -1.97 -1.09 7.47
C ALA A 132 -0.68 -1.92 7.32
N MET A 133 -0.10 -2.35 8.45
CA MET A 133 1.06 -3.22 8.46
C MET A 133 0.76 -4.62 7.90
N GLU A 134 -0.42 -5.18 8.19
CA GLU A 134 -0.82 -6.48 7.62
C GLU A 134 -0.93 -6.42 6.10
N LYS A 135 -1.56 -5.38 5.55
CA LYS A 135 -1.64 -5.24 4.10
C LYS A 135 -0.27 -5.03 3.46
N LEU A 136 0.61 -4.27 4.12
CA LEU A 136 1.99 -4.12 3.68
C LEU A 136 2.74 -5.46 3.68
N TYR A 137 2.55 -6.27 4.72
CA TYR A 137 3.12 -7.62 4.83
C TYR A 137 2.62 -8.53 3.70
N GLU A 138 1.30 -8.54 3.44
CA GLU A 138 0.71 -9.28 2.32
C GLU A 138 1.33 -8.89 0.97
N LEU A 139 1.44 -7.58 0.70
CA LEU A 139 2.00 -7.10 -0.56
C LEU A 139 3.48 -7.45 -0.69
N ALA A 140 4.25 -7.35 0.39
CA ALA A 140 5.67 -7.68 0.40
C ALA A 140 5.96 -9.17 0.22
N GLU A 141 5.12 -10.05 0.78
CA GLU A 141 5.31 -11.51 0.72
C GLU A 141 4.63 -12.16 -0.50
N SER A 142 3.69 -11.47 -1.16
CA SER A 142 3.00 -11.99 -2.34
C SER A 142 3.93 -12.46 -3.48
N GLY A 143 5.10 -11.82 -3.61
CA GLY A 143 6.00 -12.00 -4.75
C GLY A 143 5.53 -11.31 -6.05
N ASP A 144 4.37 -10.65 -6.00
CA ASP A 144 3.76 -9.95 -7.14
C ASP A 144 4.46 -8.61 -7.43
N PHE A 145 5.04 -7.99 -6.40
CA PHE A 145 5.69 -6.69 -6.48
C PHE A 145 7.16 -6.77 -6.10
N ASP A 146 7.99 -6.14 -6.92
CA ASP A 146 9.39 -5.95 -6.60
C ASP A 146 9.55 -4.73 -5.68
N LEU A 147 8.70 -3.70 -5.84
CA LEU A 147 8.71 -2.46 -5.06
C LEU A 147 7.31 -2.11 -4.54
N VAL A 148 7.20 -1.86 -3.24
CA VAL A 148 6.02 -1.28 -2.59
C VAL A 148 6.36 0.11 -2.06
N VAL A 149 5.60 1.12 -2.47
CA VAL A 149 5.75 2.50 -1.99
C VAL A 149 4.54 2.84 -1.12
N VAL A 150 4.77 3.27 0.12
CA VAL A 150 3.71 3.59 1.09
C VAL A 150 3.60 5.10 1.27
N ASP A 151 2.44 5.66 0.92
CA ASP A 151 2.02 7.04 1.15
C ASP A 151 1.20 7.13 2.43
N THR A 152 1.68 7.91 3.40
CA THR A 152 1.08 8.06 4.74
C THR A 152 0.42 9.41 4.97
#